data_AF-A0A1S2IAX4-F1
#
_entry.id   AF-A0A1S2IAX4-F1
#
_cell.length_a   1.000
_cell.length_b   1.000
_cell.length_c   1.000
_cell.angle_alpha   90.00
_cell.angle_beta   90.00
_cell.angle_gamma   90.00
#
_symmetry.space_group_name_H-M   'P 1'
#
loop_
_entity.id
_entity.type
_entity.pdbx_description
1 polymer ?
#
loop_
_entity_poly.entity_id
_entity_poly.type
_entity_poly.pdbx_seq_one_letter_code
_entity_poly.pdbx_strand_id
1 'polypeptide(L)'
;MNAFTRKRITKAAFGIAASGALIFSLAACSSNSGTATDTSSTSSSSAEPSAASTPAASIADLSNGVDTQVAVDQSFVDAITSLGLTPGVVGTATFTDGTFSFPITGGNVDYYGPDSDVRPYVQGEIDHDGSGLSLTSADGTVVELTDFRIDPGESKLYGTVTANGAVAAEDAYLFNLWGGTLKPIQMEGSNAVLEGTTVHISPDAAALLNQTFKTDAVQDEMLVGVAKITAATE
;
A
#
# COMPACT_ATOMS: atom_id res chain seq x y z
N MET A 1 -52.18 -11.86 -35.92
CA MET A 1 -52.21 -13.34 -35.84
C MET A 1 -51.29 -13.87 -36.93
N ASN A 2 -50.24 -14.61 -36.55
CA ASN A 2 -49.35 -15.50 -37.34
C ASN A 2 -48.14 -15.79 -36.42
N ALA A 3 -48.15 -16.84 -35.58
CA ALA A 3 -47.97 -18.28 -35.85
C ALA A 3 -46.49 -18.70 -36.05
N PHE A 4 -45.95 -19.29 -34.98
CA PHE A 4 -44.91 -20.33 -34.86
C PHE A 4 -43.49 -20.11 -35.41
N THR A 5 -42.49 -20.22 -34.52
CA THR A 5 -41.65 -21.45 -34.39
C THR A 5 -40.75 -21.38 -33.14
N ARG A 6 -40.84 -22.40 -32.28
CA ARG A 6 -39.92 -22.65 -31.15
C ARG A 6 -38.67 -23.35 -31.66
N LYS A 7 -37.49 -22.98 -31.16
CA LYS A 7 -36.33 -23.88 -31.08
C LYS A 7 -35.97 -24.12 -29.61
N ARG A 8 -36.11 -25.38 -29.18
CA ARG A 8 -35.38 -25.99 -28.06
C ARG A 8 -33.98 -26.41 -28.56
N ILE A 9 -33.12 -26.86 -27.63
CA ILE A 9 -31.80 -27.56 -27.76
C ILE A 9 -30.69 -26.69 -27.13
N THR A 10 -29.87 -27.07 -26.15
CA THR A 10 -29.66 -28.26 -25.28
C THR A 10 -28.77 -27.83 -24.11
N LYS A 11 -28.87 -28.51 -22.97
CA LYS A 11 -27.85 -28.50 -21.90
C LYS A 11 -26.56 -29.15 -22.42
N ALA A 12 -25.39 -28.61 -22.06
CA ALA A 12 -24.14 -29.35 -22.01
C ALA A 12 -23.41 -28.96 -20.71
N ALA A 13 -23.17 -29.97 -19.88
CA ALA A 13 -22.26 -29.90 -18.74
C ALA A 13 -20.87 -30.31 -19.23
N PHE A 14 -19.84 -29.58 -18.80
CA PHE A 14 -18.46 -30.03 -18.84
C PHE A 14 -17.81 -29.69 -17.51
N GLY A 15 -17.51 -30.72 -16.73
CA GLY A 15 -16.53 -30.66 -15.66
C GLY A 15 -15.23 -31.26 -16.16
N ILE A 16 -14.09 -30.70 -15.77
CA ILE A 16 -12.78 -31.35 -15.80
C ILE A 16 -12.04 -30.94 -14.53
N ALA A 17 -11.69 -31.93 -13.72
CA ALA A 17 -10.72 -31.84 -12.64
C ALA A 17 -9.36 -32.29 -13.18
N ALA A 18 -8.25 -31.66 -12.73
CA ALA A 18 -6.93 -32.29 -12.73
C ALA A 18 -5.98 -31.55 -11.77
N SER A 19 -5.63 -32.23 -10.68
CA SER A 19 -4.55 -31.90 -9.75
C SER A 19 -3.20 -32.16 -10.42
N GLY A 20 -2.23 -31.27 -10.27
CA GLY A 20 -0.86 -31.45 -10.75
C GLY A 20 0.17 -31.09 -9.68
N ALA A 21 0.76 -32.10 -9.06
CA ALA A 21 1.90 -31.97 -8.16
C ALA A 21 3.20 -31.83 -8.98
N LEU A 22 4.05 -30.87 -8.62
CA LEU A 22 5.40 -30.73 -9.17
C LEU A 22 6.41 -31.18 -8.11
N ILE A 23 7.05 -32.32 -8.38
CA ILE A 23 8.22 -32.83 -7.67
C ILE A 23 9.29 -33.02 -8.73
N PHE A 24 10.42 -32.31 -8.62
CA PHE A 24 11.60 -32.57 -9.45
C PHE A 24 12.84 -32.77 -8.60
N SER A 25 13.53 -33.83 -8.98
CA SER A 25 14.56 -34.55 -8.25
C SER A 25 15.97 -33.95 -8.39
N LEU A 26 16.78 -34.35 -7.43
CA LEU A 26 18.23 -34.19 -7.32
C LEU A 26 18.98 -34.55 -8.61
N ALA A 27 19.93 -33.69 -9.00
CA ALA A 27 21.02 -34.03 -9.88
C ALA A 27 22.35 -33.95 -9.09
N ALA A 28 23.01 -35.10 -8.99
CA ALA A 28 24.36 -35.29 -8.49
C ALA A 28 25.28 -35.61 -9.68
N CYS A 29 26.35 -34.83 -9.86
CA CYS A 29 27.49 -35.12 -10.73
C CYS A 29 28.72 -34.56 -9.98
N SER A 30 29.52 -35.34 -9.23
CA SER A 30 30.47 -36.41 -9.60
C SER A 30 31.55 -35.95 -10.58
N SER A 31 32.79 -35.80 -10.07
CA SER A 31 34.05 -35.74 -10.84
C SER A 31 35.23 -36.27 -9.99
N ASN A 32 35.54 -37.53 -10.26
CA ASN A 32 36.75 -38.37 -10.10
C ASN A 32 38.04 -37.92 -9.36
N SER A 33 38.35 -38.70 -8.31
CA SER A 33 39.61 -39.37 -7.87
C SER A 33 41.01 -38.71 -7.97
N GLY A 34 41.64 -38.51 -6.81
CA GLY A 34 43.08 -38.33 -6.60
C GLY A 34 43.48 -38.51 -5.12
N THR A 35 44.57 -39.23 -4.86
CA THR A 35 45.02 -39.83 -3.59
C THR A 35 45.55 -38.87 -2.50
N ALA A 36 45.10 -39.13 -1.26
CA ALA A 36 45.70 -38.94 0.08
C ALA A 36 46.52 -37.68 0.47
N THR A 37 45.95 -37.02 1.49
CA THR A 37 46.57 -36.40 2.68
C THR A 37 47.55 -35.25 2.48
N ASP A 38 47.06 -34.03 2.69
CA ASP A 38 47.73 -33.07 3.56
C ASP A 38 46.70 -32.15 4.25
N THR A 39 46.84 -32.08 5.57
CA THR A 39 46.09 -31.24 6.48
C THR A 39 46.28 -29.77 6.12
N SER A 40 45.22 -29.14 5.65
CA SER A 40 45.00 -27.70 5.84
C SER A 40 43.50 -27.47 6.00
N SER A 41 43.12 -27.33 7.26
CA SER A 41 41.80 -26.90 7.71
C SER A 41 41.53 -25.52 7.12
N THR A 42 41.01 -25.47 5.90
CA THR A 42 40.35 -24.28 5.38
C THR A 42 39.00 -24.25 6.07
N SER A 43 38.96 -23.49 7.17
CA SER A 43 37.73 -23.11 7.84
C SER A 43 36.75 -22.67 6.77
N SER A 44 35.70 -23.47 6.56
CA SER A 44 34.48 -22.96 5.97
C SER A 44 34.04 -21.83 6.87
N SER A 45 34.31 -20.61 6.45
CA SER A 45 33.67 -19.43 6.99
C SER A 45 32.18 -19.66 6.82
N SER A 46 31.55 -20.16 7.88
CA SER A 46 30.13 -19.95 8.12
C SER A 46 29.92 -18.47 7.85
N ALA A 47 29.13 -18.16 6.83
CA ALA A 47 28.63 -16.80 6.68
C ALA A 47 27.92 -16.50 8.00
N GLU A 48 28.53 -15.62 8.80
CA GLU A 48 27.82 -15.02 9.92
C GLU A 48 26.52 -14.44 9.35
N PRO A 49 25.38 -14.55 10.08
CA PRO A 49 24.22 -13.78 9.71
C PRO A 49 24.68 -12.32 9.58
N SER A 50 24.47 -11.72 8.40
CA SER A 50 24.59 -10.28 8.24
C SER A 50 23.88 -9.65 9.42
N ALA A 51 24.61 -8.91 10.27
CA ALA A 51 24.01 -8.24 11.41
C ALA A 51 22.77 -7.51 10.90
N ALA A 52 21.58 -7.94 11.34
CA ALA A 52 20.36 -7.25 10.99
C ALA A 52 20.55 -5.81 11.48
N SER A 53 20.48 -4.85 10.56
CA SER A 53 20.64 -3.44 10.91
C SER A 53 19.70 -3.13 12.07
N THR A 54 20.22 -2.46 13.10
CA THR A 54 19.41 -2.07 14.26
C THR A 54 18.66 -0.79 13.91
N PRO A 55 17.33 -0.71 14.12
CA PRO A 55 16.59 0.53 13.98
C PRO A 55 17.17 1.62 14.89
N ALA A 56 17.19 2.86 14.41
CA ALA A 56 17.54 4.04 15.21
C ALA A 56 16.43 4.39 16.21
N ALA A 57 15.17 4.10 15.88
CA ALA A 57 14.02 4.19 16.77
C ALA A 57 12.98 3.13 16.38
N SER A 58 12.23 2.66 17.37
CA SER A 58 11.15 1.68 17.19
C SER A 58 9.96 2.05 18.06
N ILE A 59 8.77 1.97 17.51
CA ILE A 59 7.50 2.04 18.23
C ILE A 59 6.77 0.74 17.96
N ALA A 60 6.63 -0.08 19.00
CA ALA A 60 6.09 -1.44 18.88
C ALA A 60 4.56 -1.49 18.79
N ASP A 61 3.88 -0.41 19.21
CA ASP A 61 2.43 -0.31 19.20
C ASP A 61 2.01 1.13 18.92
N LEU A 62 1.36 1.32 17.78
CA LEU A 62 0.81 2.60 17.33
C LEU A 62 -0.67 2.77 17.67
N SER A 63 -1.28 1.89 18.49
CA SER A 63 -2.71 1.98 18.85
C SER A 63 -3.06 3.25 19.66
N ASN A 64 -2.06 3.87 20.31
CA ASN A 64 -2.19 5.19 20.94
C ASN A 64 -1.71 6.33 20.01
N GLY A 65 -1.59 6.05 18.71
CA GLY A 65 -1.07 6.97 17.71
C GLY A 65 -1.94 8.23 17.57
N VAL A 66 -1.33 9.30 17.06
CA VAL A 66 -2.00 10.60 16.97
C VAL A 66 -2.73 10.69 15.63
N ASP A 67 -1.99 10.94 14.55
CA ASP A 67 -2.58 11.03 13.21
C ASP A 67 -1.53 10.91 12.10
N THR A 68 -2.03 10.60 10.91
CA THR A 68 -1.35 10.87 9.64
C THR A 68 -2.10 11.97 8.92
N GLN A 69 -1.40 13.04 8.59
CA GLN A 69 -1.91 14.21 7.90
C GLN A 69 -1.40 14.22 6.46
N VAL A 70 -2.24 14.59 5.51
CA VAL A 70 -1.87 14.79 4.11
C VAL A 70 -2.28 16.20 3.69
N ALA A 71 -1.28 17.07 3.53
CA ALA A 71 -1.48 18.38 2.94
C ALA A 71 -1.71 18.20 1.43
N VAL A 72 -2.93 18.51 0.97
CA VAL A 72 -3.34 18.23 -0.40
C VAL A 72 -2.67 19.21 -1.36
N ASP A 73 -2.13 18.68 -2.46
CA ASP A 73 -1.53 19.50 -3.49
C ASP A 73 -2.61 20.21 -4.32
N GLN A 74 -2.41 21.49 -4.66
CA GLN A 74 -3.38 22.26 -5.43
C GLN A 74 -3.64 21.65 -6.81
N SER A 75 -2.62 21.06 -7.45
CA SER A 75 -2.78 20.43 -8.76
C SER A 75 -3.72 19.22 -8.72
N PHE A 76 -3.76 18.51 -7.59
CA PHE A 76 -4.71 17.42 -7.35
C PHE A 76 -6.14 17.94 -7.22
N VAL A 77 -6.33 19.00 -6.44
CA VAL A 77 -7.65 19.65 -6.27
C VAL A 77 -8.18 20.13 -7.62
N ASP A 78 -7.32 20.76 -8.42
CA ASP A 78 -7.68 21.25 -9.74
C ASP A 78 -8.05 20.10 -10.69
N ALA A 79 -7.28 19.00 -10.68
CA ALA A 79 -7.55 17.81 -11.48
C ALA A 79 -8.91 17.18 -11.11
N ILE A 80 -9.17 16.94 -9.83
CA ILE A 80 -10.43 16.37 -9.34
C ILE A 80 -11.61 17.30 -9.64
N THR A 81 -11.44 18.61 -9.45
CA THR A 81 -12.49 19.60 -9.75
C THR A 81 -12.80 19.64 -11.25
N SER A 82 -11.79 19.54 -12.11
CA SER A 82 -11.98 19.49 -13.57
C SER A 82 -12.79 18.28 -14.02
N LEU A 83 -12.77 17.20 -13.23
CA LEU A 83 -13.53 15.97 -13.44
C LEU A 83 -14.94 16.03 -12.85
N GLY A 84 -15.32 17.13 -12.19
CA GLY A 84 -16.61 17.24 -11.52
C GLY A 84 -16.76 16.26 -10.35
N LEU A 85 -15.64 15.84 -9.77
CA LEU A 85 -15.58 15.04 -8.57
C LEU A 85 -15.49 15.97 -7.35
N THR A 86 -16.26 15.66 -6.32
CA THR A 86 -16.23 16.38 -5.05
C THR A 86 -15.59 15.47 -4.00
N PRO A 87 -14.42 15.83 -3.45
CA PRO A 87 -13.80 15.07 -2.40
C PRO A 87 -14.54 15.27 -1.07
N GLY A 88 -14.58 14.21 -0.26
CA GLY A 88 -15.12 14.19 1.10
C GLY A 88 -14.32 13.27 2.00
N VAL A 89 -14.69 13.24 3.28
CA VAL A 89 -14.12 12.34 4.29
C VAL A 89 -15.13 11.29 4.70
N VAL A 90 -14.64 10.13 5.13
CA VAL A 90 -15.43 9.02 5.65
C VAL A 90 -14.97 8.70 7.08
N GLY A 91 -15.95 8.38 7.93
CA GLY A 91 -15.71 7.91 9.29
C GLY A 91 -15.02 8.95 10.17
N THR A 92 -13.88 8.60 10.77
CA THR A 92 -13.13 9.45 11.71
C THR A 92 -12.11 10.38 11.04
N ALA A 93 -11.96 10.29 9.71
CA ALA A 93 -11.13 11.21 8.96
C ALA A 93 -11.69 12.65 9.03
N THR A 94 -10.80 13.63 9.05
CA THR A 94 -11.16 15.05 9.04
C THR A 94 -10.47 15.79 7.91
N PHE A 95 -11.05 16.90 7.47
CA PHE A 95 -10.44 17.78 6.47
C PHE A 95 -10.55 19.23 6.95
N THR A 96 -9.39 19.85 7.21
CA THR A 96 -9.29 21.23 7.72
C THR A 96 -8.14 21.94 7.01
N ASP A 97 -8.37 23.17 6.56
CA ASP A 97 -7.33 24.03 5.96
C ASP A 97 -6.50 23.34 4.85
N GLY A 98 -7.16 22.56 3.97
CA GLY A 98 -6.49 21.87 2.86
C GLY A 98 -5.73 20.60 3.25
N THR A 99 -5.88 20.15 4.50
CA THR A 99 -5.17 18.98 5.03
C THR A 99 -6.18 17.93 5.48
N PHE A 100 -6.01 16.70 4.99
CA PHE A 100 -6.69 15.54 5.56
C PHE A 100 -5.94 15.07 6.80
N SER A 101 -6.67 14.67 7.85
CA SER A 101 -6.10 14.00 9.03
C SER A 101 -6.84 12.68 9.25
N PHE A 102 -6.05 11.60 9.36
CA PHE A 102 -6.48 10.23 9.58
C PHE A 102 -5.92 9.75 10.92
N PRO A 103 -6.77 9.50 11.93
CA PRO A 103 -6.32 8.91 13.19
C PRO A 103 -5.58 7.59 12.96
N ILE A 104 -4.48 7.38 13.69
CA ILE A 104 -3.77 6.09 13.67
C ILE A 104 -4.47 5.17 14.67
N THR A 105 -4.81 3.95 14.24
CA THR A 105 -5.55 2.97 15.04
C THR A 105 -4.70 1.79 15.48
N GLY A 106 -3.54 1.58 14.86
CA GLY A 106 -2.70 0.40 15.12
C GLY A 106 -1.43 0.36 14.27
N GLY A 107 -0.74 -0.76 14.40
CA GLY A 107 0.49 -1.05 13.69
C GLY A 107 1.76 -0.84 14.52
N ASN A 108 2.91 -0.85 13.84
CA ASN A 108 4.23 -0.66 14.42
C ASN A 108 5.16 0.03 13.42
N VAL A 109 6.21 0.69 13.91
CA VAL A 109 7.19 1.34 13.02
C VAL A 109 8.60 1.21 13.54
N ASP A 110 9.52 0.90 12.61
CA ASP A 110 10.96 0.94 12.78
C ASP A 110 11.55 2.02 11.87
N TYR A 111 12.31 2.94 12.46
CA TYR A 111 13.02 4.00 11.75
C TYR A 111 14.52 3.70 11.72
N TYR A 112 15.08 3.55 10.54
CA TYR A 112 16.50 3.26 10.30
C TYR A 112 17.34 4.52 10.03
N GLY A 113 16.71 5.61 9.56
CA GLY A 113 17.36 6.88 9.30
C GLY A 113 18.33 6.89 8.11
N PRO A 114 18.77 8.11 7.68
CA PRO A 114 19.55 8.31 6.47
C PRO A 114 20.93 7.64 6.49
N ASP A 115 21.52 7.46 7.67
CA ASP A 115 22.85 6.89 7.88
C ASP A 115 22.88 5.35 7.79
N SER A 116 21.72 4.69 7.77
CA SER A 116 21.60 3.25 7.57
C SER A 116 21.70 2.88 6.08
N ASP A 117 22.02 1.63 5.78
CA ASP A 117 21.91 1.05 4.42
C ASP A 117 20.49 0.52 4.12
N VAL A 118 19.59 0.49 5.12
CA VAL A 118 18.22 -0.01 4.96
C VAL A 118 17.35 0.99 4.21
N ARG A 119 16.68 0.54 3.15
CA ARG A 119 15.70 1.31 2.38
C ARG A 119 14.44 0.48 2.15
N PRO A 120 13.23 1.07 2.26
CA PRO A 120 12.93 2.41 2.77
C PRO A 120 13.38 2.63 4.24
N TYR A 121 13.59 3.90 4.63
CA TYR A 121 14.09 4.27 5.97
C TYR A 121 13.11 3.96 7.10
N VAL A 122 11.85 3.76 6.75
CA VAL A 122 10.75 3.47 7.65
C VAL A 122 10.23 2.10 7.24
N GLN A 123 10.04 1.22 8.22
CA GLN A 123 9.55 -0.14 8.02
C GLN A 123 8.43 -0.40 9.04
N GLY A 124 7.51 -1.30 8.73
CA GLY A 124 6.41 -1.66 9.63
C GLY A 124 5.06 -1.59 8.92
N GLU A 125 4.03 -1.25 9.69
CA GLU A 125 2.63 -1.16 9.25
C GLU A 125 1.93 -0.08 10.07
N ILE A 126 1.08 0.73 9.45
CA ILE A 126 0.32 1.79 10.14
C ILE A 126 -1.14 1.70 9.70
N ASP A 127 -2.02 1.50 10.67
CA ASP A 127 -3.45 1.29 10.43
C ASP A 127 -4.26 2.57 10.71
N HIS A 128 -5.30 2.78 9.92
CA HIS A 128 -6.24 3.90 10.02
C HIS A 128 -7.69 3.43 9.89
N ASP A 129 -8.03 2.35 10.58
CA ASP A 129 -9.32 1.69 10.50
C ASP A 129 -10.48 2.65 10.77
N GLY A 130 -11.56 2.50 10.01
CA GLY A 130 -12.75 3.36 10.16
C GLY A 130 -12.54 4.82 9.73
N SER A 131 -11.40 5.13 9.09
CA SER A 131 -11.15 6.41 8.42
C SER A 131 -11.15 6.23 6.90
N GLY A 132 -11.44 7.29 6.15
CA GLY A 132 -11.39 7.21 4.70
C GLY A 132 -11.64 8.51 3.95
N LEU A 133 -11.65 8.38 2.64
CA LEU A 133 -11.94 9.43 1.67
C LEU A 133 -13.14 9.03 0.81
N SER A 134 -13.89 10.01 0.34
CA SER A 134 -14.94 9.80 -0.67
C SER A 134 -14.74 10.71 -1.87
N LEU A 135 -15.12 10.21 -3.04
CA LEU A 135 -15.20 10.96 -4.29
C LEU A 135 -16.62 10.84 -4.82
N THR A 136 -17.33 11.97 -4.86
CA THR A 136 -18.70 12.03 -5.36
C THR A 136 -18.72 12.74 -6.71
N SER A 137 -19.21 12.07 -7.75
CA SER A 137 -19.43 12.70 -9.06
C SER A 137 -20.76 13.45 -9.11
N ALA A 138 -20.87 14.37 -10.06
CA ALA A 138 -22.10 15.15 -10.28
C ALA A 138 -23.34 14.30 -10.62
N ASP A 139 -23.18 13.08 -11.14
CA ASP A 139 -24.28 12.15 -11.42
C ASP A 139 -24.70 11.30 -10.20
N GLY A 140 -24.04 11.52 -9.05
CA GLY A 140 -24.34 10.86 -7.79
C GLY A 140 -23.61 9.55 -7.56
N THR A 141 -22.66 9.18 -8.43
CA THR A 141 -21.77 8.03 -8.16
C THR A 141 -20.84 8.38 -6.99
N VAL A 142 -20.80 7.53 -5.98
CA VAL A 142 -19.93 7.69 -4.82
C VAL A 142 -18.92 6.55 -4.80
N VAL A 143 -17.64 6.91 -4.74
CA VAL A 143 -16.55 5.97 -4.45
C VAL A 143 -15.99 6.31 -3.08
N GLU A 144 -15.87 5.32 -2.20
CA GLU A 144 -15.25 5.47 -0.90
C GLU A 144 -13.98 4.62 -0.84
N LEU A 145 -12.95 5.19 -0.24
CA LEU A 145 -11.67 4.55 0.05
C LEU A 145 -11.54 4.54 1.57
N THR A 146 -11.62 3.38 2.20
CA THR A 146 -11.64 3.25 3.68
C THR A 146 -10.61 2.25 4.18
N ASP A 147 -10.42 2.24 5.50
CA ASP A 147 -9.62 1.23 6.20
C ASP A 147 -8.19 1.21 5.67
N PHE A 148 -7.55 2.38 5.71
CA PHE A 148 -6.23 2.56 5.14
C PHE A 148 -5.17 1.82 5.97
N ARG A 149 -4.31 1.10 5.25
CA ARG A 149 -3.15 0.41 5.79
C ARG A 149 -1.91 0.85 5.02
N ILE A 150 -0.96 1.44 5.74
CA ILE A 150 0.29 1.93 5.17
C ILE A 150 1.37 0.88 5.41
N ASP A 151 2.00 0.44 4.32
CA ASP A 151 3.22 -0.36 4.36
C ASP A 151 4.40 0.54 3.94
N PRO A 152 5.09 1.20 4.88
CA PRO A 152 6.25 2.02 4.56
C PRO A 152 7.42 1.20 3.98
N GLY A 153 7.49 -0.10 4.26
CA GLY A 153 8.53 -0.98 3.75
C GLY A 153 8.39 -1.29 2.26
N GLU A 154 7.15 -1.41 1.78
CA GLU A 154 6.83 -1.46 0.36
C GLU A 154 6.66 -0.07 -0.25
N SER A 155 6.56 0.98 0.57
CA SER A 155 6.22 2.34 0.16
C SER A 155 4.85 2.43 -0.53
N LYS A 156 3.85 1.77 0.06
CA LYS A 156 2.49 1.68 -0.49
C LYS A 156 1.44 1.94 0.57
N LEU A 157 0.31 2.47 0.14
CA LEU A 157 -0.92 2.56 0.92
C LEU A 157 -1.97 1.66 0.28
N TYR A 158 -2.61 0.84 1.12
CA TYR A 158 -3.70 -0.04 0.77
C TYR A 158 -5.00 0.40 1.44
N GLY A 159 -6.15 -0.06 0.92
CA GLY A 159 -7.44 0.16 1.57
C GLY A 159 -8.60 -0.52 0.85
N THR A 160 -9.77 -0.47 1.46
CA THR A 160 -11.01 -0.98 0.88
C THR A 160 -11.62 0.06 -0.05
N VAL A 161 -12.04 -0.38 -1.24
CA VAL A 161 -12.76 0.45 -2.20
C VAL A 161 -14.21 0.01 -2.27
N THR A 162 -15.13 0.95 -2.01
CA THR A 162 -16.56 0.75 -2.28
C THR A 162 -17.02 1.70 -3.37
N ALA A 163 -17.92 1.23 -4.22
CA ALA A 163 -18.60 2.03 -5.23
C ALA A 163 -20.11 1.90 -5.01
N ASN A 164 -20.78 3.01 -4.74
CA ASN A 164 -22.21 3.07 -4.43
C ASN A 164 -22.61 2.10 -3.30
N GLY A 165 -21.76 1.98 -2.27
CA GLY A 165 -21.98 1.11 -1.11
C GLY A 165 -21.72 -0.39 -1.35
N ALA A 166 -21.26 -0.79 -2.54
CA ALA A 166 -20.82 -2.15 -2.81
C ALA A 166 -19.29 -2.22 -2.83
N VAL A 167 -18.71 -3.22 -2.16
CA VAL A 167 -17.26 -3.46 -2.17
C VAL A 167 -16.82 -3.80 -3.60
N ALA A 168 -15.94 -2.97 -4.14
CA ALA A 168 -15.32 -3.14 -5.45
C ALA A 168 -13.98 -3.87 -5.35
N ALA A 169 -13.21 -3.59 -4.30
CA ALA A 169 -11.95 -4.27 -3.98
C ALA A 169 -11.66 -4.16 -2.47
N GLU A 170 -11.11 -5.22 -1.89
CA GLU A 170 -10.59 -5.23 -0.51
C GLU A 170 -9.07 -5.17 -0.58
N ASP A 171 -8.43 -4.46 0.37
CA ASP A 171 -6.96 -4.29 0.44
C ASP A 171 -6.34 -3.89 -0.92
N ALA A 172 -7.02 -3.01 -1.65
CA ALA A 172 -6.58 -2.52 -2.94
C ALA A 172 -5.35 -1.62 -2.76
N TYR A 173 -4.39 -1.70 -3.68
CA TYR A 173 -3.26 -0.80 -3.71
C TYR A 173 -3.69 0.58 -4.21
N LEU A 174 -3.75 1.57 -3.33
CA LEU A 174 -4.36 2.88 -3.62
C LEU A 174 -3.34 3.96 -3.95
N PHE A 175 -2.24 4.02 -3.19
CA PHE A 175 -1.26 5.08 -3.35
C PHE A 175 0.17 4.58 -3.26
N ASN A 176 1.01 5.18 -4.09
CA ASN A 176 2.44 5.20 -4.02
C ASN A 176 2.92 6.19 -2.95
N LEU A 177 3.91 5.79 -2.16
CA LEU A 177 4.54 6.64 -1.18
C LEU A 177 6.00 6.86 -1.58
N TRP A 178 6.47 8.10 -1.51
CA TRP A 178 7.86 8.40 -1.82
C TRP A 178 8.52 9.21 -0.71
N GLY A 179 9.44 8.56 0.00
CA GLY A 179 10.17 9.14 1.13
C GLY A 179 11.40 9.95 0.75
N GLY A 180 11.65 10.24 -0.53
CA GLY A 180 12.86 10.96 -0.96
C GLY A 180 12.94 12.41 -0.51
N THR A 181 11.82 12.99 -0.08
CA THR A 181 11.70 14.34 0.50
C THR A 181 11.53 14.35 2.01
N LEU A 182 11.72 13.20 2.67
CA LEU A 182 11.61 13.12 4.13
C LEU A 182 12.57 14.08 4.83
N LYS A 183 12.02 14.88 5.72
CA LYS A 183 12.79 15.68 6.67
C LYS A 183 13.32 14.78 7.80
N PRO A 184 14.39 15.19 8.50
CA PRO A 184 14.81 14.51 9.73
C PRO A 184 13.66 14.45 10.74
N ILE A 185 13.54 13.32 11.43
CA ILE A 185 12.55 13.12 12.50
C ILE A 185 12.64 14.26 13.52
N GLN A 186 11.49 14.79 13.93
CA GLN A 186 11.36 15.84 14.93
C GLN A 186 10.64 15.29 16.17
N MET A 187 10.87 15.91 17.32
CA MET A 187 10.12 15.62 18.54
C MET A 187 9.25 16.82 18.91
N GLU A 188 7.95 16.59 19.07
CA GLU A 188 6.97 17.57 19.55
C GLU A 188 6.40 17.09 20.88
N GLY A 189 6.98 17.56 21.99
CA GLY A 189 6.68 17.00 23.31
C GLY A 189 7.15 15.55 23.37
N SER A 190 6.20 14.62 23.58
CA SER A 190 6.43 13.17 23.54
C SER A 190 6.00 12.49 22.25
N ASN A 191 5.68 13.27 21.22
CA ASN A 191 5.38 12.74 19.89
C ASN A 191 6.59 12.80 18.98
N ALA A 192 6.80 11.74 18.20
CA ALA A 192 7.69 11.73 17.05
C ALA A 192 6.93 12.22 15.81
N VAL A 193 7.54 13.12 15.05
CA VAL A 193 6.97 13.68 13.83
C VAL A 193 7.89 13.41 12.66
N LEU A 194 7.33 12.82 11.61
CA LEU A 194 8.01 12.57 10.35
C LEU A 194 7.22 13.17 9.20
N GLU A 195 7.81 14.11 8.47
CA GLU A 195 7.17 14.86 7.40
C GLU A 195 7.97 14.73 6.10
N GLY A 196 7.27 14.72 4.97
CA GLY A 196 7.86 14.90 3.66
C GLY A 196 7.72 13.71 2.74
N THR A 197 6.95 12.68 3.11
CA THR A 197 6.60 11.62 2.17
C THR A 197 5.60 12.17 1.17
N THR A 198 5.87 12.13 -0.14
CA THR A 198 4.85 12.48 -1.13
C THR A 198 3.93 11.28 -1.36
N VAL A 199 2.65 11.57 -1.55
CA VAL A 199 1.60 10.57 -1.80
C VAL A 199 1.17 10.72 -3.25
N HIS A 200 1.18 9.62 -4.00
CA HIS A 200 0.86 9.59 -5.41
C HIS A 200 -0.19 8.52 -5.71
N ILE A 201 -1.05 8.75 -6.69
CA ILE A 201 -2.03 7.75 -7.12
C ILE A 201 -1.31 6.49 -7.63
N SER A 202 -1.79 5.30 -7.24
CA SER A 202 -1.28 4.04 -7.77
C SER A 202 -1.82 3.78 -9.19
N PRO A 203 -1.15 2.93 -9.99
CA PRO A 203 -1.67 2.55 -11.31
C PRO A 203 -3.04 1.86 -11.22
N ASP A 204 -3.26 1.01 -10.21
CA ASP A 204 -4.51 0.27 -10.02
C ASP A 204 -5.66 1.20 -9.63
N ALA A 205 -5.41 2.17 -8.76
CA ALA A 205 -6.38 3.18 -8.38
C ALA A 205 -6.73 4.11 -9.55
N ALA A 206 -5.73 4.57 -10.31
CA ALA A 206 -5.96 5.37 -11.51
C ALA A 206 -6.86 4.62 -12.50
N ALA A 207 -6.55 3.35 -12.79
CA ALA A 207 -7.34 2.51 -13.69
C ALA A 207 -8.79 2.35 -13.20
N LEU A 208 -8.98 2.05 -11.91
CA LEU A 208 -10.30 1.85 -11.32
C LEU A 208 -11.15 3.14 -11.33
N LEU A 209 -10.55 4.28 -10.98
CA LEU A 209 -11.23 5.58 -10.97
C LEU A 209 -11.61 6.01 -12.39
N ASN A 210 -10.69 5.86 -13.35
CA ASN A 210 -10.94 6.12 -14.77
C ASN A 210 -12.07 5.24 -15.32
N GLN A 211 -12.09 3.95 -14.97
CA GLN A 211 -13.18 3.06 -15.35
C GLN A 211 -14.52 3.47 -14.71
N THR A 212 -14.51 3.82 -13.43
CA THR A 212 -15.73 4.17 -12.67
C THR A 212 -16.34 5.47 -13.17
N PHE A 213 -15.53 6.51 -13.34
CA PHE A 213 -15.97 7.84 -13.76
C PHE A 213 -15.93 8.07 -15.28
N LYS A 214 -15.53 7.05 -16.06
CA LYS A 214 -15.43 7.08 -17.52
C LYS A 214 -14.57 8.24 -18.03
N THR A 215 -13.39 8.38 -17.44
CA THR A 215 -12.40 9.43 -17.73
C THR A 215 -11.02 8.80 -17.96
N ASP A 216 -10.07 9.58 -18.45
CA ASP A 216 -8.64 9.24 -18.59
C ASP A 216 -7.73 10.24 -17.86
N ALA A 217 -8.31 11.19 -17.14
CA ALA A 217 -7.55 12.28 -16.53
C ALA A 217 -6.86 11.90 -15.21
N VAL A 218 -7.32 10.84 -14.53
CA VAL A 218 -6.63 10.34 -13.34
C VAL A 218 -5.42 9.57 -13.82
N GLN A 219 -4.25 10.18 -13.71
CA GLN A 219 -2.99 9.61 -14.15
C GLN A 219 -2.35 8.80 -13.03
N ASP A 220 -1.63 7.75 -13.42
CA ASP A 220 -0.65 7.11 -12.56
C ASP A 220 0.40 8.14 -12.10
N GLU A 221 0.94 7.94 -10.90
CA GLU A 221 1.89 8.82 -10.22
C GLU A 221 1.41 10.26 -10.03
N MET A 222 0.13 10.56 -10.23
CA MET A 222 -0.44 11.89 -9.95
C MET A 222 -0.21 12.22 -8.46
N LEU A 223 0.46 13.34 -8.20
CA LEU A 223 0.71 13.82 -6.85
C LEU A 223 -0.62 14.18 -6.19
N VAL A 224 -0.86 13.61 -5.01
CA VAL A 224 -2.02 13.89 -4.16
C VAL A 224 -1.66 14.95 -3.12
N GLY A 225 -0.47 14.85 -2.53
CA GLY A 225 -0.05 15.73 -1.46
C GLY A 225 1.22 15.28 -0.75
N VAL A 226 1.49 15.92 0.37
CA VAL A 226 2.64 15.63 1.24
C VAL A 226 2.14 15.16 2.60
N ALA A 227 2.61 13.99 3.02
CA ALA A 227 2.25 13.36 4.27
C ALA A 227 3.16 13.81 5.44
N LYS A 228 2.54 13.92 6.61
CA LYS A 228 3.14 14.11 7.92
C LYS A 228 2.53 13.10 8.88
N ILE A 229 3.37 12.26 9.49
CA ILE A 229 2.95 11.29 10.50
C ILE A 229 3.35 11.83 11.87
N THR A 230 2.42 11.78 12.81
CA THR A 230 2.63 12.09 14.22
C THR A 230 2.32 10.83 15.04
N ALA A 231 3.31 10.30 15.73
CA ALA A 231 3.16 9.10 16.56
C ALA A 231 3.55 9.39 18.01
N ALA A 232 2.72 8.93 18.95
CA ALA A 232 3.08 8.95 20.37
C ALA A 232 4.25 7.97 20.61
N THR A 233 5.21 8.38 21.46
CA THR A 233 6.38 7.54 21.78
C THR A 233 6.31 6.91 23.17
N GLU A 234 5.26 7.20 23.94
CA GLU A 234 5.03 6.75 25.32
C GLU A 234 3.59 6.30 25.55
#